data_AF-A0A3C0VF65-F1
#
_entry.id   AF-A0A3C0VF65-F1
#
_cell.length_a   1.000
_cell.length_b   1.000
_cell.length_c   1.000
_cell.angle_alpha   90.00
_cell.angle_beta   90.00
_cell.angle_gamma   90.00
#
_symmetry.space_group_name_H-M   'P 1'
#
loop_
_entity.id
_entity.type
_entity.pdbx_description
1 polymer ?
#
loop_
_entity_poly.entity_id
_entity_poly.type
_entity_poly.pdbx_seq_one_letter_code
_entity_poly.pdbx_strand_id
1 'polypeptide(L)'
;MRTNAVRNLAFLILVAGSGALSAAAPAAETVRQRLWIWGHPAGVYNESYLVPLGRTSSIEPVDAARHMGIANMIFVRDRGTPAPPFDAYYGPFRTLDRVYWSLVAAGGRTSQLERDAALALAERNENIAGFILDDFFPEPAWGNAADPVPSSRLWFADNKPSFPVTLTVRAPRAERCDAVELVQTDWLTGDYRAKTVAIELSADGETWNEAARGVVPTEPRAVLRLPVPETPFAALRILFLDTHDRHGAFSVGLGGLRLLRAGRALDPSGWTAAASSTYQGYDPSVLLAAPGAPEPPFKTSLTPADLRALGEQKVRGRRLPIMCVIYTRQIKERAKAHLAEVDQICMWTWRPADLEHLEANFAALKKLVPGKQLFLGCYMYDFHESKPLPVALMRRQVEQGHEWIEKGWIEGIIFLATANVDVGLEAVDWTREWIRANGDRALRRSAAR
;
A
#
# COMPACT_ATOMS: atom_id res chain seq x y z
N MET A 1 48.20 -68.62 34.20
CA MET A 1 48.34 -67.63 33.10
C MET A 1 48.77 -68.40 31.85
N ARG A 2 47.91 -69.11 31.10
CA ARG A 2 46.95 -68.63 30.05
C ARG A 2 47.59 -67.52 29.19
N THR A 3 47.88 -67.66 27.89
CA THR A 3 47.39 -68.61 26.86
C THR A 3 48.30 -68.58 25.62
N ASN A 4 48.36 -69.72 24.93
CA ASN A 4 49.07 -70.02 23.69
C ASN A 4 48.50 -69.33 22.44
N ALA A 5 49.38 -69.18 21.45
CA ALA A 5 49.11 -68.84 20.05
C ALA A 5 48.28 -69.89 19.30
N VAL A 6 47.39 -69.47 18.39
CA VAL A 6 46.94 -70.22 17.19
C VAL A 6 46.43 -69.26 16.09
N ARG A 7 46.93 -69.50 14.86
CA ARG A 7 46.39 -69.30 13.48
C ARG A 7 45.10 -68.45 13.25
N ASN A 8 45.05 -67.68 12.15
CA ASN A 8 44.39 -68.06 10.87
C ASN A 8 44.13 -66.90 9.88
N LEU A 9 44.18 -67.28 8.59
CA LEU A 9 43.40 -66.87 7.41
C LEU A 9 43.53 -65.48 6.75
N ALA A 10 43.87 -65.55 5.47
CA ALA A 10 43.74 -64.52 4.46
C ALA A 10 42.28 -64.13 4.20
N PHE A 11 42.05 -62.85 3.90
CA PHE A 11 40.84 -62.38 3.22
C PHE A 11 41.24 -61.46 2.06
N LEU A 12 40.93 -61.92 0.85
CA LEU A 12 40.86 -61.11 -0.37
C LEU A 12 39.80 -60.02 -0.15
N ILE A 13 40.16 -58.75 -0.32
CA ILE A 13 39.19 -57.67 -0.49
C ILE A 13 39.18 -57.28 -1.97
N LEU A 14 38.08 -57.64 -2.62
CA LEU A 14 37.67 -57.16 -3.94
C LEU A 14 37.52 -55.62 -3.88
N VAL A 15 38.31 -54.88 -4.64
CA VAL A 15 38.04 -53.45 -4.88
C VAL A 15 36.96 -53.36 -5.95
N ALA A 16 35.70 -53.29 -5.53
CA ALA A 16 34.60 -52.90 -6.39
C ALA A 16 34.64 -51.37 -6.56
N GLY A 17 35.02 -50.92 -7.75
CA GLY A 17 34.96 -49.52 -8.13
C GLY A 17 33.51 -49.01 -8.09
N SER A 18 33.20 -48.21 -7.07
CA SER A 18 31.93 -47.48 -7.01
C SER A 18 32.08 -46.17 -7.77
N GLY A 19 31.60 -46.14 -9.00
CA GLY A 19 31.34 -44.91 -9.73
C GLY A 19 30.22 -44.14 -9.04
N ALA A 20 30.56 -43.25 -8.11
CA ALA A 20 29.63 -42.27 -7.59
C ALA A 20 29.38 -41.21 -8.67
N LEU A 21 28.21 -41.28 -9.31
CA LEU A 21 27.63 -40.16 -10.04
C LEU A 21 27.48 -39.00 -9.05
N SER A 22 28.37 -38.02 -9.16
CA SER A 22 28.24 -36.74 -8.46
C SER A 22 26.98 -36.06 -8.94
N ALA A 23 25.96 -35.99 -8.08
CA ALA A 23 24.81 -35.13 -8.30
C ALA A 23 25.33 -33.69 -8.35
N ALA A 24 25.31 -33.07 -9.54
CA ALA A 24 25.73 -31.70 -9.73
C ALA A 24 24.99 -30.81 -8.72
N ALA A 25 25.75 -29.99 -7.98
CA ALA A 25 25.17 -29.00 -7.08
C ALA A 25 24.16 -28.14 -7.87
N PRO A 26 22.99 -27.79 -7.29
CA PRO A 26 22.02 -26.96 -7.98
C PRO A 26 22.70 -25.66 -8.41
N ALA A 27 22.53 -25.30 -9.69
CA ALA A 27 23.10 -24.09 -10.26
C ALA A 27 22.76 -22.88 -9.38
N ALA A 28 23.73 -21.98 -9.20
CA ALA A 28 23.53 -20.77 -8.42
C ALA A 28 22.40 -19.94 -9.06
N GLU A 29 21.46 -19.48 -8.23
CA GLU A 29 20.37 -18.61 -8.68
C GLU A 29 20.94 -17.32 -9.28
N THR A 30 20.37 -16.83 -10.37
CA THR A 30 20.83 -15.62 -11.07
C THR A 30 19.96 -14.40 -10.77
N VAL A 31 20.49 -13.20 -11.01
CA VAL A 31 19.73 -11.94 -10.88
C VAL A 31 18.45 -12.00 -11.71
N ARG A 32 18.51 -12.51 -12.95
CA ARG A 32 17.36 -12.62 -13.87
C ARG A 32 16.20 -13.40 -13.27
N GLN A 33 16.49 -14.44 -12.48
CA GLN A 33 15.48 -15.23 -11.78
C GLN A 33 14.78 -14.45 -10.65
N ARG A 34 15.24 -13.25 -10.29
CA ARG A 34 14.60 -12.33 -9.34
C ARG A 34 13.93 -11.13 -10.02
N LEU A 35 13.96 -11.06 -11.34
CA LEU A 35 13.33 -9.98 -12.10
C LEU A 35 11.92 -10.37 -12.54
N TRP A 36 11.00 -9.43 -12.40
CA TRP A 36 9.60 -9.55 -12.80
C TRP A 36 9.23 -8.38 -13.70
N ILE A 37 8.28 -8.61 -14.60
CA ILE A 37 7.66 -7.54 -15.38
C ILE A 37 6.18 -7.42 -15.01
N TRP A 38 5.72 -6.19 -14.84
CA TRP A 38 4.33 -5.88 -14.58
C TRP A 38 3.57 -5.75 -15.91
N GLY A 39 2.58 -6.62 -16.08
CA GLY A 39 1.85 -6.80 -17.32
C GLY A 39 0.41 -6.31 -17.26
N HIS A 40 -0.04 -5.67 -18.33
CA HIS A 40 -1.43 -5.35 -18.61
C HIS A 40 -1.77 -5.74 -20.06
N PRO A 41 -3.06 -5.87 -20.43
CA PRO A 41 -3.47 -6.07 -21.82
C PRO A 41 -2.81 -5.07 -22.79
N ALA A 42 -2.55 -5.50 -24.02
CA ALA A 42 -1.96 -4.66 -25.05
C ALA A 42 -2.76 -3.36 -25.27
N GLY A 43 -2.05 -2.25 -25.49
CA GLY A 43 -2.65 -0.95 -25.80
C GLY A 43 -3.40 -0.25 -24.66
N VAL A 44 -3.38 -0.79 -23.43
CA VAL A 44 -4.16 -0.25 -22.29
C VAL A 44 -3.90 1.24 -21.98
N TYR A 45 -2.73 1.77 -22.34
CA TYR A 45 -2.33 3.15 -22.06
C TYR A 45 -2.47 4.12 -23.26
N ASN A 46 -2.92 3.65 -24.43
CA ASN A 46 -2.97 4.44 -25.66
C ASN A 46 -3.91 5.66 -25.54
N GLU A 47 -4.99 5.52 -24.79
CA GLU A 47 -5.99 6.58 -24.57
C GLU A 47 -5.78 7.35 -23.25
N SER A 48 -4.68 7.10 -22.54
CA SER A 48 -4.36 7.75 -21.27
C SER A 48 -2.93 8.26 -21.23
N TYR A 49 -2.03 7.49 -20.61
CA TYR A 49 -0.68 7.91 -20.27
C TYR A 49 0.22 8.15 -21.47
N LEU A 50 -0.08 7.55 -22.63
CA LEU A 50 0.70 7.72 -23.85
C LEU A 50 0.20 8.87 -24.74
N VAL A 51 -0.99 9.43 -24.46
CA VAL A 51 -1.56 10.54 -25.26
C VAL A 51 -0.60 11.73 -25.36
N PRO A 52 0.03 12.21 -24.27
CA PRO A 52 0.96 13.34 -24.35
C PRO A 52 2.20 13.08 -25.21
N LEU A 53 2.57 11.80 -25.43
CA LEU A 53 3.70 11.43 -26.27
C LEU A 53 3.34 11.37 -27.76
N GLY A 54 2.05 11.31 -28.10
CA GLY A 54 1.59 11.04 -29.47
C GLY A 54 2.03 9.66 -29.98
N ARG A 55 2.19 8.68 -29.08
CA ARG A 55 2.65 7.31 -29.38
C ARG A 55 1.62 6.28 -28.93
N THR A 56 1.64 5.11 -29.54
CA THR A 56 0.78 3.97 -29.17
C THR A 56 1.62 2.72 -29.01
N SER A 57 1.20 1.85 -28.10
CA SER A 57 1.73 0.50 -27.90
C SER A 57 0.74 -0.53 -28.43
N SER A 58 1.25 -1.59 -29.05
CA SER A 58 0.45 -2.76 -29.44
C SER A 58 1.09 -4.08 -29.02
N ILE A 59 2.21 -4.04 -28.29
CA ILE A 59 2.91 -5.24 -27.86
C ILE A 59 2.07 -6.04 -26.85
N GLU A 60 1.97 -7.35 -27.09
CA GLU A 60 1.30 -8.27 -26.17
C GLU A 60 2.16 -8.52 -24.92
N PRO A 61 1.57 -8.80 -23.75
CA PRO A 61 2.29 -8.87 -22.47
C PRO A 61 3.47 -9.84 -22.51
N VAL A 62 3.26 -11.03 -23.09
CA VAL A 62 4.29 -12.08 -23.16
C VAL A 62 5.41 -11.70 -24.12
N ASP A 63 5.10 -11.02 -25.22
CA ASP A 63 6.11 -10.51 -26.15
C ASP A 63 6.91 -9.35 -25.54
N ALA A 64 6.26 -8.50 -24.74
CA ALA A 64 6.95 -7.47 -23.96
C ALA A 64 7.92 -8.08 -22.92
N ALA A 65 7.51 -9.17 -22.25
CA ALA A 65 8.40 -9.90 -21.34
C ALA A 65 9.64 -10.45 -22.06
N ARG A 66 9.45 -11.06 -23.24
CA ARG A 66 10.55 -11.53 -24.11
C ARG A 66 11.43 -10.37 -24.57
N HIS A 67 10.84 -9.26 -24.98
CA HIS A 67 11.55 -8.04 -25.38
C HIS A 67 12.48 -7.51 -24.28
N MET A 68 12.02 -7.58 -23.02
CA MET A 68 12.79 -7.18 -21.84
C MET A 68 13.79 -8.24 -21.35
N GLY A 69 13.73 -9.47 -21.86
CA GLY A 69 14.54 -10.59 -21.37
C GLY A 69 14.14 -11.06 -19.96
N ILE A 70 12.86 -10.92 -19.61
CA ILE A 70 12.29 -11.30 -18.31
C ILE A 70 11.30 -12.45 -18.50
N ALA A 71 11.43 -13.51 -17.70
CA ALA A 71 10.58 -14.71 -17.80
C ALA A 71 9.53 -14.80 -16.66
N ASN A 72 9.52 -13.89 -15.70
CA ASN A 72 8.53 -13.83 -14.63
C ASN A 72 7.60 -12.64 -14.82
N MET A 73 6.29 -12.82 -14.67
CA MET A 73 5.31 -11.76 -14.87
C MET A 73 4.34 -11.66 -13.72
N ILE A 74 4.02 -10.42 -13.33
CA ILE A 74 2.82 -10.10 -12.56
C ILE A 74 1.81 -9.52 -13.55
N PHE A 75 0.75 -10.25 -13.85
CA PHE A 75 -0.27 -9.82 -14.81
C PHE A 75 -1.49 -9.27 -14.08
N VAL A 76 -1.84 -8.03 -14.41
CA VAL A 76 -2.95 -7.30 -13.85
C VAL A 76 -3.96 -6.97 -14.92
N ARG A 77 -5.19 -7.45 -14.71
CA ARG A 77 -6.32 -7.09 -15.57
C ARG A 77 -6.63 -5.61 -15.44
N ASP A 78 -7.04 -5.00 -16.54
CA ASP A 78 -7.54 -3.62 -16.54
C ASP A 78 -8.76 -3.51 -17.47
N ARG A 79 -9.68 -2.61 -17.13
CA ARG A 79 -10.93 -2.32 -17.84
C ARG A 79 -11.71 -3.60 -18.20
N GLY A 80 -11.75 -4.57 -17.28
CA GLY A 80 -12.45 -5.84 -17.46
C GLY A 80 -11.78 -6.83 -18.43
N THR A 81 -10.55 -6.55 -18.88
CA THR A 81 -9.84 -7.35 -19.87
C THR A 81 -8.63 -8.07 -19.27
N PRO A 82 -8.42 -9.36 -19.60
CA PRO A 82 -9.40 -10.27 -20.20
C PRO A 82 -10.62 -10.50 -19.31
N ALA A 83 -11.76 -10.80 -19.95
CA ALA A 83 -12.96 -11.29 -19.26
C ALA A 83 -12.81 -12.79 -18.93
N PRO A 84 -13.40 -13.28 -17.82
CA PRO A 84 -13.44 -14.71 -17.52
C PRO A 84 -14.38 -15.46 -18.51
N PRO A 85 -14.13 -16.75 -18.79
CA PRO A 85 -12.99 -17.56 -18.34
C PRO A 85 -11.67 -17.15 -19.02
N PHE A 86 -10.57 -17.17 -18.26
CA PHE A 86 -9.29 -16.62 -18.70
C PHE A 86 -8.47 -17.56 -19.60
N ASP A 87 -8.86 -18.82 -19.73
CA ASP A 87 -8.05 -19.89 -20.35
C ASP A 87 -7.61 -19.59 -21.78
N ALA A 88 -8.50 -18.99 -22.59
CA ALA A 88 -8.20 -18.62 -23.97
C ALA A 88 -7.11 -17.54 -24.05
N TYR A 89 -7.18 -16.54 -23.18
CA TYR A 89 -6.20 -15.47 -23.10
C TYR A 89 -4.88 -15.93 -22.48
N TYR A 90 -4.92 -16.89 -21.55
CA TYR A 90 -3.73 -17.37 -20.83
C TYR A 90 -2.77 -18.20 -21.70
N GLY A 91 -3.19 -18.67 -22.88
CA GLY A 91 -2.39 -19.55 -23.75
C GLY A 91 -0.91 -19.17 -23.88
N PRO A 92 -0.57 -17.93 -24.29
CA PRO A 92 0.81 -17.46 -24.41
C PRO A 92 1.60 -17.43 -23.09
N PHE A 93 0.93 -17.21 -21.95
CA PHE A 93 1.58 -17.07 -20.64
C PHE A 93 2.23 -18.38 -20.16
N ARG A 94 1.86 -19.52 -20.75
CA ARG A 94 2.47 -20.83 -20.43
C ARG A 94 3.96 -20.90 -20.78
N THR A 95 4.48 -20.00 -21.61
CA THR A 95 5.93 -19.94 -21.91
C THR A 95 6.74 -19.18 -20.87
N LEU A 96 6.10 -18.57 -19.87
CA LEU A 96 6.76 -17.86 -18.78
C LEU A 96 7.06 -18.81 -17.62
N ASP A 97 8.15 -18.55 -16.89
CA ASP A 97 8.60 -19.38 -15.76
C ASP A 97 7.62 -19.28 -14.59
N ARG A 98 7.22 -18.05 -14.25
CA ARG A 98 6.29 -17.77 -13.15
C ARG A 98 5.36 -16.63 -13.50
N VAL A 99 4.08 -16.83 -13.20
CA VAL A 99 3.02 -15.83 -13.37
C VAL A 99 2.31 -15.60 -12.05
N TYR A 100 2.16 -14.33 -11.69
CA TYR A 100 1.23 -13.88 -10.66
C TYR A 100 0.02 -13.30 -11.36
N TRP A 101 -1.17 -13.76 -10.99
CA TRP A 101 -2.42 -13.33 -11.63
C TRP A 101 -3.23 -12.46 -10.68
N SER A 102 -3.84 -11.38 -11.18
CA SER A 102 -4.62 -10.47 -10.34
C SER A 102 -5.89 -11.10 -9.76
N LEU A 103 -6.02 -11.07 -8.43
CA LEU A 103 -7.29 -11.24 -7.72
C LEU A 103 -8.00 -9.90 -7.51
N VAL A 104 -7.20 -8.84 -7.35
CA VAL A 104 -7.66 -7.44 -7.42
C VAL A 104 -6.94 -6.79 -8.59
N ALA A 105 -7.72 -6.29 -9.52
CA ALA A 105 -7.33 -5.69 -10.79
C ALA A 105 -7.10 -4.17 -10.64
N ALA A 106 -6.58 -3.55 -11.70
CA ALA A 106 -6.29 -2.11 -11.73
C ALA A 106 -7.50 -1.27 -11.26
N GLY A 107 -7.19 -0.26 -10.44
CA GLY A 107 -8.19 0.57 -9.75
C GLY A 107 -8.88 -0.13 -8.57
N GLY A 108 -8.27 -1.17 -8.00
CA GLY A 108 -8.78 -1.88 -6.82
C GLY A 108 -10.01 -2.76 -7.08
N ARG A 109 -10.30 -3.06 -8.36
CA ARG A 109 -11.53 -3.75 -8.78
C ARG A 109 -11.43 -5.26 -8.57
N THR A 110 -12.48 -5.87 -8.02
CA THR A 110 -12.55 -7.32 -7.84
C THR A 110 -14.00 -7.78 -7.71
N SER A 111 -14.25 -9.04 -8.06
CA SER A 111 -15.53 -9.73 -7.87
C SER A 111 -15.29 -11.20 -7.53
N GLN A 112 -16.26 -11.87 -6.93
CA GLN A 112 -16.15 -13.30 -6.60
C GLN A 112 -15.93 -14.14 -7.87
N LEU A 113 -16.70 -13.88 -8.93
CA LEU A 113 -16.60 -14.56 -10.23
C LEU A 113 -15.16 -14.52 -10.78
N GLU A 114 -14.52 -13.35 -10.73
CA GLU A 114 -13.17 -13.18 -11.27
C GLU A 114 -12.11 -13.85 -10.41
N ARG A 115 -12.26 -13.82 -9.08
CA ARG A 115 -11.36 -14.53 -8.16
C ARG A 115 -11.46 -16.04 -8.34
N ASP A 116 -12.67 -16.58 -8.46
CA ASP A 116 -12.90 -18.00 -8.70
C ASP A 116 -12.31 -18.42 -10.06
N ALA A 117 -12.47 -17.60 -11.09
CA ALA A 117 -11.86 -17.85 -12.40
C ALA A 117 -10.32 -17.82 -12.35
N ALA A 118 -9.71 -16.94 -11.55
CA ALA A 118 -8.27 -16.89 -11.36
C ALA A 118 -7.74 -18.11 -10.59
N LEU A 119 -8.44 -18.55 -9.54
CA LEU A 119 -8.11 -19.77 -8.80
C LEU A 119 -8.24 -21.01 -9.69
N ALA A 120 -9.32 -21.12 -10.47
CA ALA A 120 -9.52 -22.21 -11.42
C ALA A 120 -8.48 -22.23 -12.55
N LEU A 121 -8.05 -21.05 -13.02
CA LEU A 121 -6.96 -20.93 -13.97
C LEU A 121 -5.64 -21.45 -13.36
N ALA A 122 -5.39 -21.10 -12.10
CA ALA A 122 -4.23 -21.60 -11.36
C ALA A 122 -4.28 -23.13 -11.22
N GLU A 123 -5.42 -23.75 -10.92
CA GLU A 123 -5.52 -25.22 -10.87
C GLU A 123 -4.99 -25.92 -12.13
N ARG A 124 -5.16 -25.29 -13.30
CA ARG A 124 -4.80 -25.87 -14.61
C ARG A 124 -3.41 -25.51 -15.11
N ASN A 125 -2.71 -24.54 -14.51
CA ASN A 125 -1.45 -24.01 -15.03
C ASN A 125 -0.39 -23.91 -13.94
N GLU A 126 0.55 -24.85 -13.90
CA GLU A 126 1.58 -24.97 -12.86
C GLU A 126 2.46 -23.72 -12.70
N ASN A 127 2.68 -22.98 -13.80
CA ASN A 127 3.47 -21.76 -13.80
C ASN A 127 2.76 -20.56 -13.14
N ILE A 128 1.47 -20.66 -12.80
CA ILE A 128 0.84 -19.71 -11.88
C ILE A 128 1.37 -19.97 -10.48
N ALA A 129 2.24 -19.08 -10.05
CA ALA A 129 3.06 -19.18 -8.85
C ALA A 129 2.49 -18.38 -7.67
N GLY A 130 1.50 -17.52 -7.91
CA GLY A 130 0.91 -16.66 -6.90
C GLY A 130 -0.18 -15.75 -7.45
N PHE A 131 -0.66 -14.85 -6.60
CA PHE A 131 -1.69 -13.88 -6.92
C PHE A 131 -1.27 -12.47 -6.51
N ILE A 132 -1.84 -11.44 -7.15
CA ILE A 132 -1.57 -10.03 -6.84
C ILE A 132 -2.86 -9.28 -6.48
N LEU A 133 -2.73 -8.36 -5.53
CA LEU A 133 -3.75 -7.37 -5.15
C LEU A 133 -3.28 -5.98 -5.59
N ASP A 134 -3.64 -5.57 -6.81
CA ASP A 134 -3.27 -4.27 -7.36
C ASP A 134 -4.21 -3.15 -6.89
N ASP A 135 -3.66 -1.94 -6.71
CA ASP A 135 -4.39 -0.75 -6.23
C ASP A 135 -5.32 -1.03 -5.03
N PHE A 136 -4.92 -1.98 -4.19
CA PHE A 136 -5.79 -2.55 -3.16
C PHE A 136 -6.11 -1.56 -2.05
N PHE A 137 -5.12 -0.77 -1.66
CA PHE A 137 -5.30 0.36 -0.77
C PHE A 137 -5.74 1.58 -1.60
N PRO A 138 -6.75 2.34 -1.15
CA PRO A 138 -7.09 3.59 -1.81
C PRO A 138 -5.91 4.56 -1.73
N GLU A 139 -5.67 5.30 -2.82
CA GLU A 139 -4.64 6.33 -2.84
C GLU A 139 -5.02 7.47 -1.87
N PRO A 140 -4.16 7.81 -0.91
CA PRO A 140 -4.34 9.03 -0.13
C PRO A 140 -4.06 10.25 -1.03
N ALA A 141 -4.90 11.28 -0.96
CA ALA A 141 -4.74 12.49 -1.77
C ALA A 141 -3.39 13.21 -1.58
N TRP A 142 -2.70 13.00 -0.45
CA TRP A 142 -1.44 13.67 -0.09
C TRP A 142 -0.47 12.78 0.73
N GLY A 143 0.81 13.21 0.82
CA GLY A 143 1.94 12.73 1.66
C GLY A 143 2.44 11.28 1.48
N ASN A 144 3.63 10.95 1.99
CA ASN A 144 4.29 9.64 1.90
C ASN A 144 4.82 9.09 3.25
N ALA A 145 5.43 7.90 3.35
CA ALA A 145 5.89 7.37 4.65
C ALA A 145 7.02 8.20 5.28
N ALA A 146 7.87 8.79 4.44
CA ALA A 146 8.97 9.67 4.83
C ALA A 146 8.53 11.13 5.03
N ASP A 147 7.43 11.54 4.39
CA ASP A 147 6.77 12.85 4.52
C ASP A 147 5.26 12.66 4.78
N PRO A 148 4.89 12.15 5.99
CA PRO A 148 3.53 11.76 6.28
C PRO A 148 2.61 12.98 6.28
N VAL A 149 1.47 12.84 5.61
CA VAL A 149 0.36 13.75 5.89
C VAL A 149 0.01 13.61 7.38
N PRO A 150 -0.23 14.73 8.07
CA PRO A 150 -0.54 14.71 9.48
C PRO A 150 -1.92 14.04 9.69
N SER A 151 -2.02 13.23 10.75
CA SER A 151 -3.15 12.39 11.24
C SER A 151 -4.26 11.98 10.24
N SER A 152 -4.61 10.68 10.15
CA SER A 152 -5.84 10.28 9.44
C SER A 152 -7.14 10.66 10.17
N ARG A 153 -7.03 11.31 11.34
CA ARG A 153 -8.14 11.84 12.15
C ARG A 153 -8.29 13.35 12.02
N LEU A 154 -7.94 13.88 10.86
CA LEU A 154 -8.27 15.27 10.54
C LEU A 154 -9.68 15.31 9.95
N TRP A 155 -10.40 16.37 10.29
CA TRP A 155 -11.57 16.81 9.55
C TRP A 155 -11.27 18.20 8.97
N PHE A 156 -11.71 18.44 7.74
CA PHE A 156 -11.60 19.73 7.04
C PHE A 156 -12.95 20.15 6.48
N ALA A 157 -13.25 21.44 6.57
CA ALA A 157 -14.28 22.07 5.76
C ALA A 157 -13.80 22.23 4.30
N ASP A 158 -14.71 22.50 3.38
CA ASP A 158 -14.36 22.80 1.99
C ASP A 158 -13.48 24.05 1.88
N ASN A 159 -12.85 24.22 0.73
CA ASN A 159 -12.12 25.45 0.44
C ASN A 159 -13.08 26.63 0.36
N LYS A 160 -12.69 27.76 0.99
CA LYS A 160 -13.48 29.00 1.04
C LYS A 160 -14.94 28.76 1.45
N PRO A 161 -15.21 28.09 2.59
CA PRO A 161 -16.56 27.83 3.03
C PRO A 161 -17.23 29.13 3.49
N SER A 162 -18.56 29.13 3.58
CA SER A 162 -19.28 30.23 4.22
C SER A 162 -19.16 30.09 5.74
N PHE A 163 -18.65 31.12 6.40
CA PHE A 163 -18.58 31.19 7.86
C PHE A 163 -19.90 31.72 8.46
N PRO A 164 -20.36 31.20 9.62
CA PRO A 164 -19.69 30.17 10.41
C PRO A 164 -19.84 28.77 9.81
N VAL A 165 -18.75 28.01 9.82
CA VAL A 165 -18.83 26.55 9.58
C VAL A 165 -19.26 25.91 10.88
N THR A 166 -20.23 24.99 10.83
CA THR A 166 -20.70 24.28 12.02
C THR A 166 -20.27 22.84 11.98
N LEU A 167 -19.86 22.31 13.14
CA LEU A 167 -19.71 20.87 13.38
C LEU A 167 -20.58 20.50 14.57
N THR A 168 -21.56 19.64 14.34
CA THR A 168 -22.51 19.16 15.35
C THR A 168 -22.21 17.72 15.71
N VAL A 169 -22.13 17.42 16.99
CA VAL A 169 -22.08 16.06 17.53
C VAL A 169 -23.35 15.77 18.32
N ARG A 170 -23.91 14.58 18.16
CA ARG A 170 -25.14 14.15 18.82
C ARG A 170 -24.89 12.87 19.59
N ALA A 171 -25.24 12.89 20.88
CA ALA A 171 -25.15 11.73 21.74
C ALA A 171 -26.45 10.90 21.63
N PRO A 172 -26.38 9.56 21.75
CA PRO A 172 -27.57 8.70 21.71
C PRO A 172 -28.45 8.86 22.95
N ARG A 173 -27.92 9.46 24.03
CA ARG A 173 -28.60 9.77 25.29
C ARG A 173 -28.09 11.10 25.81
N ALA A 174 -28.83 11.72 26.74
CA ALA A 174 -28.41 12.98 27.35
C ALA A 174 -27.09 12.79 28.13
N GLU A 175 -26.11 13.65 27.83
CA GLU A 175 -24.77 13.62 28.40
C GLU A 175 -24.46 14.90 29.17
N ARG A 176 -23.35 14.89 29.93
CA ARG A 176 -22.84 16.05 30.66
C ARG A 176 -21.32 16.14 30.54
N CYS A 177 -20.81 17.34 30.31
CA CYS A 177 -19.38 17.63 30.29
C CYS A 177 -19.12 18.97 30.99
N ASP A 178 -17.92 19.16 31.52
CA ASP A 178 -17.45 20.41 32.15
C ASP A 178 -16.40 21.14 31.31
N ALA A 179 -15.86 20.49 30.28
CA ALA A 179 -14.97 21.10 29.32
C ALA A 179 -15.04 20.45 27.94
N VAL A 180 -14.72 21.24 26.93
CA VAL A 180 -14.50 20.81 25.54
C VAL A 180 -13.06 21.09 25.18
N GLU A 181 -12.36 20.09 24.65
CA GLU A 181 -11.02 20.23 24.11
C GLU A 181 -11.03 20.06 22.60
N LEU A 182 -10.51 21.07 21.91
CA LEU A 182 -10.29 21.07 20.47
C LEU A 182 -8.79 20.94 20.21
N VAL A 183 -8.42 20.00 19.34
CA VAL A 183 -7.04 19.85 18.89
C VAL A 183 -6.94 20.46 17.50
N GLN A 184 -6.09 21.45 17.36
CA GLN A 184 -5.76 22.05 16.08
C GLN A 184 -5.24 20.97 15.12
N THR A 185 -5.48 21.15 13.82
CA THR A 185 -4.89 20.26 12.81
C THR A 185 -3.37 20.20 12.97
N ASP A 186 -2.73 19.18 12.45
CA ASP A 186 -1.27 19.14 12.32
C ASP A 186 -0.82 19.27 10.86
N TRP A 187 -1.76 19.59 9.96
CA TRP A 187 -1.55 19.76 8.52
C TRP A 187 -0.31 20.59 8.17
N LEU A 188 0.53 20.06 7.27
CA LEU A 188 1.90 20.52 7.02
C LEU A 188 1.98 21.97 6.53
N THR A 189 1.07 22.36 5.64
CA THR A 189 1.10 23.71 5.05
C THR A 189 0.57 24.79 5.99
N GLY A 190 -0.05 24.40 7.11
CA GLY A 190 -0.73 25.34 8.00
C GLY A 190 -2.08 25.84 7.47
N ASP A 191 -2.56 25.31 6.34
CA ASP A 191 -3.92 25.54 5.87
C ASP A 191 -4.94 24.82 6.77
N TYR A 192 -6.23 25.17 6.65
CA TYR A 192 -7.33 24.55 7.42
C TYR A 192 -7.18 24.69 8.95
N ARG A 193 -6.70 25.83 9.44
CA ARG A 193 -6.50 26.09 10.87
C ARG A 193 -7.67 26.87 11.46
N ALA A 194 -8.45 26.21 12.31
CA ALA A 194 -9.49 26.89 13.06
C ALA A 194 -8.89 28.02 13.91
N LYS A 195 -9.52 29.19 13.94
CA LYS A 195 -9.09 30.30 14.79
C LYS A 195 -10.11 30.57 15.87
N THR A 196 -11.19 31.30 15.57
CA THR A 196 -12.19 31.65 16.58
C THR A 196 -13.31 30.62 16.55
N VAL A 197 -13.65 30.09 17.73
CA VAL A 197 -14.71 29.10 17.89
C VAL A 197 -15.70 29.50 18.97
N ALA A 198 -16.95 29.10 18.80
CA ALA A 198 -17.97 29.08 19.85
C ALA A 198 -18.51 27.65 20.03
N ILE A 199 -18.87 27.30 21.26
CA ILE A 199 -19.48 26.03 21.63
C ILE A 199 -20.92 26.32 22.05
N GLU A 200 -21.86 25.61 21.45
CA GLU A 200 -23.26 25.64 21.83
C GLU A 200 -23.72 24.27 22.30
N LEU A 201 -24.58 24.25 23.32
CA LEU A 201 -25.23 23.06 23.84
C LEU A 201 -26.73 23.10 23.57
N SER A 202 -27.30 21.93 23.30
CA SER A 202 -28.72 21.76 23.06
C SER A 202 -29.25 20.53 23.78
N ALA A 203 -30.30 20.71 24.59
CA ALA A 203 -30.93 19.63 25.35
C ALA A 203 -31.91 18.80 24.52
N ASP A 204 -32.55 19.42 23.53
CA ASP A 204 -33.53 18.83 22.61
C ASP A 204 -32.93 18.53 21.22
N GLY A 205 -31.75 19.07 20.93
CA GLY A 205 -31.09 18.96 19.63
C GLY A 205 -31.55 20.01 18.60
N GLU A 206 -32.39 20.97 19.01
CA GLU A 206 -33.03 21.99 18.18
C GLU A 206 -32.76 23.41 18.72
N THR A 207 -32.89 23.62 20.03
CA THR A 207 -32.66 24.88 20.71
C THR A 207 -31.22 24.97 21.19
N TRP A 208 -30.47 25.97 20.74
CA TRP A 208 -29.03 26.10 20.97
C TRP A 208 -28.72 27.27 21.89
N ASN A 209 -27.82 27.04 22.85
CA ASN A 209 -27.33 28.08 23.76
C ASN A 209 -25.81 28.09 23.75
N GLU A 210 -25.20 29.27 23.55
CA GLU A 210 -23.74 29.43 23.64
C GLU A 210 -23.28 29.14 25.07
N ALA A 211 -22.37 28.16 25.18
CA ALA A 211 -21.81 27.67 26.42
C ALA A 211 -20.38 28.17 26.64
N ALA A 212 -19.62 28.36 25.57
CA ALA A 212 -18.25 28.85 25.64
C ALA A 212 -17.77 29.43 24.30
N ARG A 213 -16.67 30.20 24.35
CA ARG A 213 -16.01 30.78 23.18
C ARG A 213 -14.52 30.91 23.43
N GLY A 214 -13.72 30.76 22.38
CA GLY A 214 -12.28 31.01 22.47
C GLY A 214 -11.56 31.01 21.14
N VAL A 215 -10.23 31.12 21.23
CA VAL A 215 -9.32 31.16 20.09
C VAL A 215 -8.42 29.93 20.13
N VAL A 216 -8.51 29.09 19.12
CA VAL A 216 -7.62 27.94 18.94
C VAL A 216 -6.25 28.48 18.52
N PRO A 217 -5.15 28.11 19.20
CA PRO A 217 -3.81 28.53 18.80
C PRO A 217 -3.47 27.98 17.40
N THR A 218 -2.58 28.68 16.69
CA THR A 218 -2.28 28.34 15.28
C THR A 218 -1.34 27.14 15.16
N GLU A 219 -0.60 26.82 16.21
CA GLU A 219 0.48 25.83 16.19
C GLU A 219 -0.05 24.41 15.90
N PRO A 220 0.73 23.56 15.20
CA PRO A 220 0.42 22.14 15.00
C PRO A 220 0.06 21.42 16.30
N ARG A 221 -1.09 20.73 16.32
CA ARG A 221 -1.62 19.98 17.47
C ARG A 221 -1.90 20.82 18.73
N ALA A 222 -1.90 22.14 18.64
CA ALA A 222 -2.26 22.97 19.78
C ALA A 222 -3.64 22.61 20.32
N VAL A 223 -3.77 22.60 21.65
CA VAL A 223 -5.02 22.24 22.32
C VAL A 223 -5.66 23.50 22.88
N LEU A 224 -6.90 23.76 22.50
CA LEU A 224 -7.77 24.71 23.18
C LEU A 224 -8.70 23.93 24.11
N ARG A 225 -8.66 24.24 25.40
CA ARG A 225 -9.61 23.73 26.40
C ARG A 225 -10.56 24.84 26.81
N LEU A 226 -11.86 24.64 26.59
CA LEU A 226 -12.93 25.57 26.96
C LEU A 226 -13.76 24.98 28.10
N PRO A 227 -13.88 25.64 29.26
CA PRO A 227 -14.85 25.24 30.28
C PRO A 227 -16.26 25.48 29.75
N VAL A 228 -17.18 24.55 30.02
CA VAL A 228 -18.61 24.67 29.67
C VAL A 228 -19.47 24.39 30.90
N PRO A 229 -20.71 24.91 30.99
CA PRO A 229 -21.63 24.55 32.05
C PRO A 229 -21.95 23.04 32.03
N GLU A 230 -21.99 22.38 33.19
CA GLU A 230 -22.31 20.95 33.32
C GLU A 230 -23.82 20.66 33.16
N THR A 231 -24.46 21.31 32.19
CA THR A 231 -25.87 21.12 31.84
C THR A 231 -26.05 19.88 30.96
N PRO A 232 -27.16 19.12 31.11
CA PRO A 232 -27.48 18.03 30.18
C PRO A 232 -27.57 18.55 28.73
N PHE A 233 -27.03 17.77 27.80
CA PHE A 233 -27.19 18.03 26.37
C PHE A 233 -27.46 16.74 25.61
N ALA A 234 -28.28 16.81 24.56
CA ALA A 234 -28.42 15.77 23.54
C ALA A 234 -27.51 16.06 22.33
N ALA A 235 -27.16 17.33 22.10
CA ALA A 235 -26.26 17.73 21.04
C ALA A 235 -25.33 18.88 21.46
N LEU A 236 -24.13 18.89 20.88
CA LEU A 236 -23.14 19.96 21.00
C LEU A 236 -22.76 20.44 19.60
N ARG A 237 -22.71 21.76 19.40
CA ARG A 237 -22.32 22.38 18.13
C ARG A 237 -21.12 23.27 18.33
N ILE A 238 -20.12 23.08 17.49
CA ILE A 238 -18.96 23.96 17.36
C ILE A 238 -19.23 24.88 16.18
N LEU A 239 -19.16 26.19 16.41
CA LEU A 239 -19.17 27.19 15.35
C LEU A 239 -17.75 27.67 15.13
N PHE A 240 -17.18 27.36 13.98
CA PHE A 240 -15.95 27.97 13.52
C PHE A 240 -16.31 29.30 12.88
N LEU A 241 -15.85 30.39 13.47
CA LEU A 241 -16.23 31.76 13.09
C LEU A 241 -15.23 32.37 12.11
N ASP A 242 -13.96 31.99 12.22
CA ASP A 242 -12.92 32.36 11.27
C ASP A 242 -11.74 31.37 11.32
N THR A 243 -10.77 31.63 10.46
CA THR A 243 -9.57 30.80 10.26
C THR A 243 -8.29 31.61 10.40
N HIS A 244 -7.20 30.93 10.77
CA HIS A 244 -5.83 31.44 10.67
C HIS A 244 -5.31 31.34 9.23
N ASP A 245 -5.90 30.47 8.41
CA ASP A 245 -5.57 30.32 6.99
C ASP A 245 -6.08 31.54 6.20
N ARG A 246 -5.17 32.46 5.88
CA ARG A 246 -5.47 33.70 5.13
C ARG A 246 -4.97 33.69 3.69
N HIS A 247 -4.21 32.66 3.29
CA HIS A 247 -3.48 32.65 2.02
C HIS A 247 -3.58 31.32 1.26
N GLY A 248 -4.09 30.25 1.88
CA GLY A 248 -4.25 28.94 1.29
C GLY A 248 -5.70 28.62 0.95
N ALA A 249 -6.26 27.60 1.62
CA ALA A 249 -7.62 27.12 1.40
C ALA A 249 -8.69 28.09 1.88
N PHE A 250 -8.32 29.02 2.77
CA PHE A 250 -9.23 29.88 3.52
C PHE A 250 -10.32 29.06 4.21
N SER A 251 -9.91 28.00 4.91
CA SER A 251 -10.81 26.99 5.47
C SER A 251 -10.44 26.64 6.92
N VAL A 252 -11.18 25.74 7.55
CA VAL A 252 -10.98 25.27 8.92
C VAL A 252 -10.93 23.76 8.99
N GLY A 253 -10.36 23.26 10.08
CA GLY A 253 -10.31 21.86 10.39
C GLY A 253 -9.99 21.63 11.86
N LEU A 254 -10.09 20.36 12.26
CA LEU A 254 -9.68 19.88 13.57
C LEU A 254 -8.92 18.56 13.43
N GLY A 255 -7.96 18.34 14.32
CA GLY A 255 -7.30 17.04 14.48
C GLY A 255 -7.79 16.21 15.67
N GLY A 256 -8.75 16.73 16.42
CA GLY A 256 -9.39 16.01 17.51
C GLY A 256 -10.44 16.83 18.25
N LEU A 257 -11.42 16.13 18.81
CA LEU A 257 -12.45 16.67 19.69
C LEU A 257 -12.57 15.76 20.92
N ARG A 258 -12.50 16.34 22.12
CA ARG A 258 -12.75 15.61 23.38
C ARG A 258 -13.73 16.39 24.24
N LEU A 259 -14.75 15.72 24.74
CA LEU A 259 -15.62 16.25 25.78
C LEU A 259 -15.17 15.63 27.10
N LEU A 260 -14.98 16.46 28.12
CA LEU A 260 -14.44 16.05 29.41
C LEU A 260 -15.45 16.22 30.52
N ARG A 261 -15.39 15.34 31.52
CA ARG A 261 -16.10 15.48 32.79
C ARG A 261 -15.17 15.07 33.93
N ALA A 262 -14.96 15.96 34.89
CA ALA A 262 -14.01 15.80 35.99
C ALA A 262 -12.61 15.37 35.49
N GLY A 263 -12.17 15.95 34.37
CA GLY A 263 -10.88 15.66 33.73
C GLY A 263 -10.79 14.33 32.96
N ARG A 264 -11.87 13.55 32.87
CA ARG A 264 -11.92 12.31 32.08
C ARG A 264 -12.67 12.54 30.77
N ALA A 265 -12.16 12.00 29.66
CA ALA A 265 -12.86 12.06 28.38
C ALA A 265 -14.11 11.17 28.42
N LEU A 266 -15.22 11.69 27.88
CA LEU A 266 -16.43 10.91 27.64
C LEU A 266 -16.18 9.86 26.56
N ASP A 267 -16.94 8.77 26.61
CA ASP A 267 -16.95 7.75 25.57
C ASP A 267 -17.92 8.17 24.44
N PRO A 268 -17.41 8.49 23.24
CA PRO A 268 -18.24 8.92 22.12
C PRO A 268 -18.90 7.74 21.37
N SER A 269 -18.84 6.52 21.90
CA SER A 269 -19.44 5.34 21.27
C SER A 269 -20.93 5.54 20.98
N GLY A 270 -21.33 5.35 19.72
CA GLY A 270 -22.70 5.53 19.25
C GLY A 270 -23.11 6.97 19.00
N TRP A 271 -22.19 7.94 19.12
CA TRP A 271 -22.45 9.32 18.77
C TRP A 271 -22.37 9.52 17.25
N THR A 272 -23.01 10.56 16.75
CA THR A 272 -22.94 10.96 15.33
C THR A 272 -22.33 12.35 15.20
N ALA A 273 -21.68 12.62 14.07
CA ALA A 273 -21.14 13.94 13.75
C ALA A 273 -21.62 14.38 12.36
N ALA A 274 -21.91 15.67 12.21
CA ALA A 274 -22.25 16.29 10.94
C ALA A 274 -21.66 17.69 10.87
N ALA A 275 -21.13 18.08 9.72
CA ALA A 275 -20.62 19.42 9.48
C ALA A 275 -21.38 20.11 8.35
N SER A 276 -21.50 21.44 8.40
CA SER A 276 -22.16 22.23 7.35
C SER A 276 -21.36 22.33 6.06
N SER A 277 -20.07 22.01 6.10
CA SER A 277 -19.18 21.90 4.97
C SER A 277 -18.11 20.86 5.29
N THR A 278 -17.76 20.03 4.31
CA THR A 278 -16.81 18.92 4.47
C THR A 278 -16.03 18.74 3.18
N TYR A 279 -14.72 18.87 3.25
CA TYR A 279 -13.85 18.55 2.13
C TYR A 279 -13.98 17.06 1.78
N GLN A 280 -14.06 16.75 0.49
CA GLN A 280 -14.26 15.38 0.01
C GLN A 280 -13.23 14.42 0.62
N GLY A 281 -13.72 13.37 1.30
CA GLY A 281 -12.89 12.34 1.94
C GLY A 281 -12.57 12.56 3.42
N TYR A 282 -13.01 13.68 4.03
CA TYR A 282 -12.72 14.03 5.43
C TYR A 282 -14.00 14.03 6.28
N ASP A 283 -14.55 12.86 6.59
CA ASP A 283 -15.78 12.73 7.39
C ASP A 283 -15.59 13.23 8.84
N PRO A 284 -16.46 14.11 9.40
CA PRO A 284 -16.30 14.65 10.75
C PRO A 284 -16.39 13.61 11.87
N SER A 285 -16.98 12.43 11.63
CA SER A 285 -17.07 11.35 12.60
C SER A 285 -15.70 10.81 13.04
N VAL A 286 -14.63 11.05 12.27
CA VAL A 286 -13.26 10.68 12.65
C VAL A 286 -12.78 11.39 13.92
N LEU A 287 -13.39 12.54 14.27
CA LEU A 287 -13.09 13.28 15.49
C LEU A 287 -13.68 12.63 16.75
N LEU A 288 -14.63 11.71 16.59
CA LEU A 288 -15.26 10.96 17.68
C LEU A 288 -14.47 9.68 18.02
N ALA A 289 -13.23 9.52 17.54
CA ALA A 289 -12.39 8.40 17.96
C ALA A 289 -11.80 8.65 19.36
N ALA A 290 -11.82 7.62 20.22
CA ALA A 290 -11.20 7.71 21.54
C ALA A 290 -9.70 8.07 21.45
N PRO A 291 -9.13 8.81 22.42
CA PRO A 291 -7.71 9.11 22.46
C PRO A 291 -6.87 7.83 22.46
N GLY A 292 -5.91 7.72 21.53
CA GLY A 292 -5.07 6.53 21.41
C GLY A 292 -5.76 5.29 20.82
N ALA A 293 -7.03 5.38 20.40
CA ALA A 293 -7.64 4.29 19.63
C ALA A 293 -6.79 3.99 18.39
N PRO A 294 -6.73 2.74 17.90
CA PRO A 294 -6.10 2.45 16.61
C PRO A 294 -6.84 3.21 15.50
N GLU A 295 -6.10 3.64 14.47
CA GLU A 295 -6.74 4.11 13.24
C GLU A 295 -7.57 2.97 12.65
N PRO A 296 -8.80 3.22 12.16
CA PRO A 296 -9.54 2.19 11.44
C PRO A 296 -8.71 1.75 10.23
N PRO A 297 -8.73 0.45 9.89
CA PRO A 297 -7.98 -0.05 8.76
C PRO A 297 -8.48 0.62 7.47
N PHE A 298 -7.66 0.64 6.42
CA PHE A 298 -8.09 1.17 5.13
C PHE A 298 -9.41 0.52 4.68
N LYS A 299 -10.34 1.31 4.13
CA LYS A 299 -11.49 0.77 3.42
C LYS A 299 -11.02 0.34 2.03
N THR A 300 -10.73 -0.94 1.89
CA THR A 300 -10.24 -1.59 0.67
C THR A 300 -11.36 -2.43 0.03
N SER A 301 -11.06 -3.09 -1.09
CA SER A 301 -12.02 -3.97 -1.76
C SER A 301 -12.23 -5.33 -1.07
N LEU A 302 -11.39 -5.69 -0.10
CA LEU A 302 -11.49 -6.93 0.70
C LEU A 302 -11.07 -6.65 2.14
N THR A 303 -11.84 -7.13 3.11
CA THR A 303 -11.48 -6.99 4.53
C THR A 303 -10.28 -7.90 4.90
N PRO A 304 -9.63 -7.71 6.06
CA PRO A 304 -8.63 -8.65 6.54
C PRO A 304 -9.17 -10.08 6.70
N ALA A 305 -10.45 -10.24 7.06
CA ALA A 305 -11.08 -11.55 7.15
C ALA A 305 -11.23 -12.22 5.77
N ASP A 306 -11.60 -11.45 4.75
CA ASP A 306 -11.67 -11.93 3.36
C ASP A 306 -10.29 -12.35 2.85
N LEU A 307 -9.25 -11.57 3.16
CA LEU A 307 -7.87 -11.91 2.80
C LEU A 307 -7.40 -13.19 3.49
N ARG A 308 -7.71 -13.37 4.78
CA ARG A 308 -7.40 -14.61 5.52
C ARG A 308 -8.07 -15.81 4.84
N ALA A 309 -9.36 -15.70 4.53
CA ALA A 309 -10.12 -16.76 3.88
C ALA A 309 -9.57 -17.09 2.47
N LEU A 310 -9.18 -16.07 1.69
CA LEU A 310 -8.51 -16.27 0.40
C LEU A 310 -7.15 -16.94 0.57
N GLY A 311 -6.38 -16.53 1.58
CA GLY A 311 -5.09 -17.11 1.90
C GLY A 311 -5.20 -18.60 2.21
N GLU A 312 -6.27 -19.07 2.85
CA GLU A 312 -6.51 -20.48 3.19
C GLU A 312 -6.86 -21.37 1.99
N GLN A 313 -7.27 -20.78 0.85
CA GLN A 313 -7.60 -21.53 -0.36
C GLN A 313 -6.38 -22.32 -0.85
N LYS A 314 -6.64 -23.57 -1.26
CA LYS A 314 -5.63 -24.44 -1.85
C LYS A 314 -5.82 -24.47 -3.36
N VAL A 315 -4.70 -24.34 -4.07
CA VAL A 315 -4.59 -24.56 -5.50
C VAL A 315 -3.64 -25.74 -5.73
N ARG A 316 -4.11 -26.79 -6.40
CA ARG A 316 -3.35 -28.04 -6.63
C ARG A 316 -2.84 -28.63 -5.31
N GLY A 317 -3.70 -28.62 -4.29
CA GLY A 317 -3.41 -29.17 -2.96
C GLY A 317 -2.50 -28.32 -2.06
N ARG A 318 -2.02 -27.15 -2.51
CA ARG A 318 -1.14 -26.26 -1.71
C ARG A 318 -1.64 -24.81 -1.70
N ARG A 319 -1.20 -24.03 -0.72
CA ARG A 319 -1.41 -22.57 -0.73
C ARG A 319 -0.47 -21.92 -1.75
N LEU A 320 -0.96 -20.90 -2.46
CA LEU A 320 -0.14 -20.01 -3.28
C LEU A 320 -0.01 -18.65 -2.59
N PRO A 321 1.16 -17.99 -2.69
CA PRO A 321 1.37 -16.69 -2.09
C PRO A 321 0.45 -15.63 -2.69
N ILE A 322 -0.06 -14.76 -1.82
CA ILE A 322 -0.75 -13.54 -2.20
C ILE A 322 0.20 -12.36 -2.00
N MET A 323 0.47 -11.62 -3.07
CA MET A 323 1.23 -10.37 -3.04
C MET A 323 0.28 -9.17 -3.00
N CYS A 324 0.64 -8.15 -2.23
CA CYS A 324 -0.10 -6.88 -2.17
C CYS A 324 0.77 -5.71 -2.65
N VAL A 325 0.19 -4.82 -3.45
CA VAL A 325 0.79 -3.51 -3.77
C VAL A 325 0.70 -2.59 -2.56
N ILE A 326 1.80 -1.94 -2.22
CA ILE A 326 1.79 -0.79 -1.32
C ILE A 326 2.59 0.36 -1.92
N TYR A 327 1.93 1.50 -2.09
CA TYR A 327 2.62 2.73 -2.43
C TYR A 327 3.30 3.31 -1.20
N THR A 328 4.39 4.06 -1.37
CA THR A 328 5.09 4.75 -0.26
C THR A 328 4.13 5.60 0.59
N ARG A 329 3.03 6.10 0.01
CA ARG A 329 1.96 6.85 0.67
C ARG A 329 1.04 6.06 1.58
N GLN A 330 1.04 4.75 1.43
CA GLN A 330 0.15 3.84 2.12
C GLN A 330 0.85 3.10 3.26
N ILE A 331 2.16 3.28 3.44
CA ILE A 331 2.94 2.72 4.56
C ILE A 331 2.54 3.44 5.86
N LYS A 332 1.46 2.96 6.48
CA LYS A 332 0.85 3.52 7.70
C LYS A 332 0.38 2.37 8.60
N GLU A 333 0.29 2.61 9.91
CA GLU A 333 -0.17 1.59 10.87
C GLU A 333 -1.54 0.99 10.50
N ARG A 334 -2.46 1.78 9.94
CA ARG A 334 -3.76 1.29 9.48
C ARG A 334 -3.72 0.30 8.30
N ALA A 335 -2.60 0.19 7.56
CA ALA A 335 -2.41 -0.86 6.55
C ALA A 335 -2.09 -2.23 7.18
N LYS A 336 -1.54 -2.24 8.40
CA LYS A 336 -0.95 -3.42 9.03
C LYS A 336 -1.91 -4.60 9.13
N ALA A 337 -3.17 -4.35 9.47
CA ALA A 337 -4.19 -5.41 9.58
C ALA A 337 -4.40 -6.15 8.25
N HIS A 338 -4.35 -5.46 7.12
CA HIS A 338 -4.45 -6.08 5.79
C HIS A 338 -3.15 -6.76 5.39
N LEU A 339 -2.02 -6.07 5.59
CA LEU A 339 -0.70 -6.61 5.22
C LEU A 339 -0.31 -7.85 6.03
N ALA A 340 -0.87 -8.02 7.24
CA ALA A 340 -0.68 -9.21 8.05
C ALA A 340 -1.20 -10.49 7.35
N GLU A 341 -2.23 -10.36 6.52
CA GLU A 341 -2.97 -11.47 5.90
C GLU A 341 -2.44 -11.89 4.52
N VAL A 342 -1.44 -11.19 4.00
CA VAL A 342 -0.79 -11.51 2.71
C VAL A 342 0.63 -12.02 2.93
N ASP A 343 1.18 -12.77 1.96
CA ASP A 343 2.50 -13.39 2.09
C ASP A 343 3.63 -12.46 1.65
N GLN A 344 3.35 -11.65 0.64
CA GLN A 344 4.33 -10.83 -0.06
C GLN A 344 3.83 -9.39 -0.26
N ILE A 345 4.76 -8.45 -0.36
CA ILE A 345 4.44 -7.03 -0.53
C ILE A 345 5.37 -6.46 -1.61
N CYS A 346 4.83 -5.79 -2.61
CA CYS A 346 5.62 -4.98 -3.55
C CYS A 346 5.45 -3.50 -3.25
N MET A 347 6.57 -2.84 -2.95
CA MET A 347 6.61 -1.42 -2.63
C MET A 347 6.81 -0.59 -3.90
N TRP A 348 5.97 0.42 -4.10
CA TRP A 348 6.01 1.30 -5.26
C TRP A 348 6.17 2.77 -4.87
N THR A 349 7.01 3.49 -5.60
CA THR A 349 7.18 4.95 -5.46
C THR A 349 6.48 5.64 -6.63
N TRP A 350 5.24 6.12 -6.40
CA TRP A 350 4.38 6.67 -7.46
C TRP A 350 4.96 7.93 -8.13
N ARG A 351 5.45 8.88 -7.34
CA ARG A 351 6.04 10.12 -7.85
C ARG A 351 7.55 9.97 -7.99
N PRO A 352 8.16 10.28 -9.15
CA PRO A 352 9.60 10.17 -9.29
C PRO A 352 10.41 11.03 -8.31
N ALA A 353 9.89 12.19 -7.90
CA ALA A 353 10.53 13.03 -6.89
C ALA A 353 10.69 12.30 -5.54
N ASP A 354 9.72 11.47 -5.15
CA ASP A 354 9.73 10.73 -3.88
C ASP A 354 10.80 9.61 -3.86
N LEU A 355 11.46 9.31 -5.01
CA LEU A 355 12.59 8.38 -5.05
C LEU A 355 13.76 8.88 -4.19
N GLU A 356 13.82 10.17 -3.86
CA GLU A 356 14.77 10.70 -2.89
C GLU A 356 14.69 10.05 -1.50
N HIS A 357 13.52 9.53 -1.16
CA HIS A 357 13.23 8.89 0.12
C HIS A 357 13.10 7.36 0.03
N LEU A 358 13.55 6.74 -1.06
CA LEU A 358 13.37 5.31 -1.34
C LEU A 358 13.80 4.42 -0.17
N GLU A 359 14.98 4.66 0.37
CA GLU A 359 15.60 3.89 1.45
C GLU A 359 14.86 4.10 2.79
N ALA A 360 14.45 5.33 3.07
CA ALA A 360 13.70 5.68 4.28
C ALA A 360 12.29 5.05 4.27
N ASN A 361 11.61 5.10 3.11
CA ASN A 361 10.32 4.45 2.90
C ASN A 361 10.43 2.93 3.05
N PHE A 362 11.49 2.32 2.50
CA PHE A 362 11.74 0.88 2.65
C PHE A 362 11.98 0.48 4.11
N ALA A 363 12.76 1.27 4.86
CA ALA A 363 12.98 1.05 6.29
C ALA A 363 11.67 1.13 7.09
N ALA A 364 10.82 2.11 6.79
CA ALA A 364 9.49 2.23 7.38
C ALA A 364 8.61 1.02 7.07
N LEU A 365 8.61 0.53 5.83
CA LEU A 365 7.88 -0.68 5.45
C LEU A 365 8.38 -1.90 6.23
N LYS A 366 9.70 -2.14 6.30
CA LYS A 366 10.26 -3.27 7.07
C LYS A 366 9.86 -3.24 8.54
N LYS A 367 9.77 -2.05 9.14
CA LYS A 367 9.29 -1.87 10.52
C LYS A 367 7.80 -2.20 10.65
N LEU A 368 6.99 -1.80 9.67
CA LEU A 368 5.55 -2.01 9.66
C LEU A 368 5.19 -3.50 9.52
N VAL A 369 5.92 -4.23 8.68
CA VAL A 369 5.62 -5.63 8.30
C VAL A 369 6.83 -6.56 8.46
N PRO A 370 7.31 -6.77 9.71
CA PRO A 370 8.47 -7.62 9.94
C PRO A 370 8.23 -9.05 9.43
N GLY A 371 9.23 -9.62 8.75
CA GLY A 371 9.21 -11.01 8.27
C GLY A 371 8.45 -11.24 6.95
N LYS A 372 7.83 -10.22 6.34
CA LYS A 372 7.21 -10.35 5.02
C LYS A 372 8.26 -10.38 3.92
N GLN A 373 7.97 -11.10 2.84
CA GLN A 373 8.75 -11.07 1.61
C GLN A 373 8.47 -9.76 0.87
N LEU A 374 9.52 -8.98 0.65
CA LEU A 374 9.40 -7.65 0.03
C LEU A 374 9.92 -7.67 -1.40
N PHE A 375 9.27 -6.92 -2.27
CA PHE A 375 9.67 -6.69 -3.65
C PHE A 375 9.74 -5.18 -3.90
N LEU A 376 10.64 -4.75 -4.78
CA LEU A 376 10.73 -3.36 -5.21
C LEU A 376 10.08 -3.20 -6.59
N GLY A 377 9.05 -2.37 -6.66
CA GLY A 377 8.48 -1.93 -7.92
C GLY A 377 9.25 -0.75 -8.50
N CYS A 378 9.57 -0.85 -9.78
CA CYS A 378 10.29 0.15 -10.54
C CYS A 378 9.49 0.62 -11.75
N TYR A 379 9.08 1.89 -11.75
CA TYR A 379 8.42 2.50 -12.90
C TYR A 379 9.46 2.86 -13.97
N MET A 380 9.23 2.47 -15.23
CA MET A 380 10.05 2.89 -16.39
C MET A 380 9.49 4.14 -17.08
N TYR A 381 8.42 4.71 -16.53
CA TYR A 381 7.69 5.86 -17.06
C TYR A 381 7.11 6.68 -15.92
N ASP A 382 7.06 8.01 -16.06
CA ASP A 382 6.43 8.87 -15.07
C ASP A 382 4.93 8.93 -15.34
N PHE A 383 4.17 8.07 -14.66
CA PHE A 383 2.71 8.04 -14.74
C PHE A 383 2.04 9.22 -14.02
N HIS A 384 2.74 9.89 -13.10
CA HIS A 384 2.20 11.04 -12.38
C HIS A 384 2.08 12.25 -13.30
N GLU A 385 3.13 12.52 -14.08
CA GLU A 385 3.16 13.64 -15.03
C GLU A 385 2.90 13.21 -16.49
N SER A 386 2.72 11.91 -16.73
CA SER A 386 2.56 11.33 -18.07
C SER A 386 3.67 11.74 -19.03
N LYS A 387 4.93 11.49 -18.63
CA LYS A 387 6.13 11.80 -19.43
C LYS A 387 7.22 10.73 -19.28
N PRO A 388 8.23 10.71 -20.17
CA PRO A 388 9.34 9.78 -20.06
C PRO A 388 10.08 9.95 -18.73
N LEU A 389 10.41 8.85 -18.06
CA LEU A 389 11.21 8.88 -16.85
C LEU A 389 12.69 9.14 -17.21
N PRO A 390 13.37 10.09 -16.55
CA PRO A 390 14.81 10.28 -16.74
C PRO A 390 15.61 9.02 -16.38
N VAL A 391 16.57 8.65 -17.23
CA VAL A 391 17.44 7.46 -17.03
C VAL A 391 18.18 7.51 -15.68
N ALA A 392 18.55 8.69 -15.20
CA ALA A 392 19.18 8.83 -13.88
C ALA A 392 18.28 8.33 -12.74
N LEU A 393 16.97 8.58 -12.81
CA LEU A 393 16.00 8.09 -11.82
C LEU A 393 15.73 6.60 -12.00
N MET A 394 15.65 6.11 -13.24
CA MET A 394 15.58 4.67 -13.52
C MET A 394 16.78 3.91 -12.94
N ARG A 395 17.98 4.43 -13.17
CA ARG A 395 19.22 3.86 -12.62
C ARG A 395 19.20 3.82 -11.10
N ARG A 396 18.78 4.90 -10.44
CA ARG A 396 18.73 4.96 -8.98
C ARG A 396 17.92 3.80 -8.38
N GLN A 397 16.68 3.62 -8.82
CA GLN A 397 15.80 2.58 -8.27
C GLN A 397 16.29 1.16 -8.60
N VAL A 398 16.86 0.93 -9.79
CA VAL A 398 17.35 -0.40 -10.20
C VAL A 398 18.63 -0.79 -9.49
N GLU A 399 19.63 0.09 -9.43
CA GLU A 399 20.88 -0.20 -8.73
C GLU A 399 20.64 -0.39 -7.23
N GLN A 400 19.76 0.41 -6.62
CA GLN A 400 19.40 0.23 -5.22
C GLN A 400 18.66 -1.11 -4.99
N GLY A 401 17.72 -1.45 -5.87
CA GLY A 401 17.03 -2.74 -5.83
C GLY A 401 17.99 -3.91 -6.00
N HIS A 402 18.98 -3.80 -6.88
CA HIS A 402 19.98 -4.83 -7.12
C HIS A 402 20.83 -5.07 -5.87
N GLU A 403 21.30 -4.00 -5.22
CA GLU A 403 22.00 -4.09 -3.93
C GLU A 403 21.11 -4.76 -2.86
N TRP A 404 19.81 -4.46 -2.83
CA TRP A 404 18.89 -5.09 -1.88
C TRP A 404 18.65 -6.58 -2.17
N ILE A 405 18.64 -7.01 -3.44
CA ILE A 405 18.61 -8.43 -3.80
C ILE A 405 19.89 -9.11 -3.30
N GLU A 406 21.07 -8.53 -3.55
CA GLU A 406 22.36 -9.11 -3.11
C GLU A 406 22.45 -9.24 -1.59
N LYS A 407 21.87 -8.29 -0.85
CA LYS A 407 21.76 -8.33 0.61
C LYS A 407 20.66 -9.27 1.12
N GLY A 408 19.82 -9.82 0.25
CA GLY A 408 18.64 -10.63 0.61
C GLY A 408 17.55 -9.84 1.32
N TRP A 409 17.48 -8.51 1.12
CA TRP A 409 16.47 -7.65 1.74
C TRP A 409 15.15 -7.63 0.97
N ILE A 410 15.21 -7.88 -0.34
CA ILE A 410 14.05 -8.07 -1.20
C ILE A 410 14.17 -9.38 -1.98
N GLU A 411 13.03 -9.96 -2.33
CA GLU A 411 12.93 -11.19 -3.10
C GLU A 411 12.95 -10.93 -4.62
N GLY A 412 12.78 -9.68 -5.07
CA GLY A 412 12.86 -9.34 -6.49
C GLY A 412 12.59 -7.87 -6.83
N ILE A 413 12.91 -7.50 -8.07
CA ILE A 413 12.61 -6.22 -8.70
C ILE A 413 11.51 -6.43 -9.74
N ILE A 414 10.53 -5.53 -9.79
CA ILE A 414 9.39 -5.58 -10.71
C ILE A 414 9.46 -4.35 -11.61
N PHE A 415 9.54 -4.52 -12.92
CA PHE A 415 9.57 -3.41 -13.89
C PHE A 415 8.18 -3.13 -14.48
N LEU A 416 7.73 -1.88 -14.44
CA LEU A 416 6.41 -1.47 -14.97
C LEU A 416 6.55 -0.54 -16.20
N ALA A 417 5.87 -0.79 -17.32
CA ALA A 417 4.91 -1.87 -17.64
C ALA A 417 5.15 -2.48 -19.01
N THR A 418 4.60 -3.67 -19.28
CA THR A 418 4.58 -4.24 -20.64
C THR A 418 4.01 -3.28 -21.69
N ALA A 419 2.97 -2.51 -21.34
CA ALA A 419 2.23 -1.65 -22.27
C ALA A 419 2.95 -0.38 -22.72
N ASN A 420 4.21 -0.17 -22.33
CA ASN A 420 5.03 0.94 -22.81
C ASN A 420 6.47 0.54 -23.16
N VAL A 421 6.78 -0.75 -23.27
CA VAL A 421 8.16 -1.17 -23.60
C VAL A 421 8.52 -0.97 -25.08
N ASP A 422 7.53 -0.91 -25.98
CA ASP A 422 7.70 -0.76 -27.43
C ASP A 422 7.56 0.69 -27.92
N VAL A 423 7.36 1.66 -27.02
CA VAL A 423 7.08 3.05 -27.40
C VAL A 423 8.32 3.94 -27.47
N GLY A 424 9.53 3.36 -27.40
CA GLY A 424 10.81 4.08 -27.55
C GLY A 424 11.15 5.01 -26.39
N LEU A 425 11.09 4.48 -25.16
CA LEU A 425 11.47 5.20 -23.93
C LEU A 425 12.93 4.87 -23.57
N GLU A 426 13.76 5.90 -23.36
CA GLU A 426 15.18 5.72 -22.98
C GLU A 426 15.35 4.90 -21.69
N ALA A 427 14.45 5.07 -20.71
CA ALA A 427 14.47 4.28 -19.47
C ALA A 427 14.24 2.78 -19.72
N VAL A 428 13.44 2.42 -20.72
CA VAL A 428 13.22 1.02 -21.12
C VAL A 428 14.48 0.48 -21.78
N ASP A 429 15.05 1.19 -22.74
CA ASP A 429 16.28 0.78 -23.44
C ASP A 429 17.44 0.59 -22.46
N TRP A 430 17.64 1.55 -21.57
CA TRP A 430 18.64 1.45 -20.50
C TRP A 430 18.40 0.23 -19.60
N THR A 431 17.14 -0.02 -19.21
CA THR A 431 16.79 -1.17 -18.36
C THR A 431 17.10 -2.49 -19.07
N ARG A 432 16.82 -2.61 -20.36
CA ARG A 432 17.14 -3.81 -21.16
C ARG A 432 18.63 -4.07 -21.22
N GLU A 433 19.42 -3.03 -21.45
CA GLU A 433 20.89 -3.13 -21.43
C GLU A 433 21.41 -3.55 -20.05
N TRP A 434 20.85 -2.98 -18.98
CA TRP A 434 21.19 -3.35 -17.62
C TRP A 434 20.88 -4.84 -17.34
N ILE A 435 19.70 -5.31 -17.75
CA ILE A 435 19.30 -6.72 -17.62
C ILE A 435 20.24 -7.64 -18.41
N ARG A 436 20.65 -7.24 -19.62
CA ARG A 436 21.62 -8.01 -20.42
C ARG A 436 22.98 -8.10 -19.74
N ALA A 437 23.44 -7.03 -19.09
CA ALA A 437 24.75 -6.96 -18.46
C ALA A 437 24.81 -7.64 -17.07
N ASN A 438 23.67 -7.70 -16.36
CA ASN A 438 23.63 -8.14 -14.96
C ASN A 438 22.79 -9.40 -14.72
N GLY A 439 21.84 -9.72 -15.62
CA GLY A 439 20.85 -10.77 -15.40
C GLY A 439 21.43 -12.15 -15.15
N ASP A 440 22.54 -12.50 -15.80
CA ASP A 440 23.13 -13.84 -15.69
C ASP A 440 24.15 -13.96 -14.55
N ARG A 441 24.34 -12.89 -13.77
CA ARG A 441 25.20 -12.92 -12.58
C ARG A 441 24.57 -13.80 -11.51
N ALA A 442 25.38 -14.67 -10.91
CA ALA A 442 24.97 -15.49 -9.78
C ALA A 442 24.76 -14.63 -8.52
N LEU A 443 23.63 -14.82 -7.85
CA LEU A 443 23.35 -14.24 -6.54
C LEU A 443 24.14 -15.00 -5.48
N ARG A 444 24.86 -14.25 -4.66
CA ARG A 444 25.54 -14.82 -3.49
C ARG A 444 24.45 -15.21 -2.49
N ARG A 445 24.32 -16.50 -2.17
CA ARG A 445 23.43 -16.94 -1.08
C ARG A 445 23.93 -16.30 0.22
N SER A 446 23.23 -15.29 0.70
CA SER A 446 23.41 -14.79 2.06
C SER A 446 23.05 -15.90 3.03
N ALA A 447 23.99 -16.28 3.88
CA ALA A 447 23.79 -17.25 4.95
C ALA A 447 23.01 -16.60 6.11
N ALA A 448 21.76 -16.17 5.87
CA ALA A 448 20.84 -15.74 6.92
C ALA A 448 19.41 -15.65 6.37
N ARG A 449 18.52 -16.48 6.91
CA ARG A 449 17.08 -16.22 6.99
C ARG A 449 16.65 -16.39 8.42
#